data_AF-E0S394-F1
#
_entry.id   AF-E0S394-F1
#
_cell.length_a   1.000
_cell.length_b   1.000
_cell.length_c   1.000
_cell.angle_alpha   90.00
_cell.angle_beta   90.00
_cell.angle_gamma   90.00
#
_symmetry.space_group_name_H-M   'P 1'
#
loop_
_entity.id
_entity.type
_entity.pdbx_description
1 polymer ?
#
loop_
_entity_poly.entity_id
_entity_poly.type
_entity_poly.pdbx_seq_one_letter_code
_entity_poly.pdbx_strand_id
1 'polypeptide(L)'
;MIKKLIKKVVIAITTASVIVASSTVATTVPKVEAASNIISDGWYYIKNINSQMYVEVANASDANGANVQQYTGNGNACQKWYVTNLGSNYITLKSGMAGGRMLDVNGGSSANGTNIQIWPANGKDSQTFRVVSISSGVVALQTKCSSNKQAVDVYNWSTAAGGNISTWEYNGLACQQFKFEACSNGSGNSSGSGSGSGNSSSSGNTSGSTITVKNGGTSLSSAISKAKSGTTIVIDGTVKSGSIKLPSGVHITGKNNATIDFSSTSGSSGRGITISGSGSKLSNFTVKNAADNGIFIDGNNNTFTNVICCYNKDAGFQISNGGSNNKFYNCTSHHNADPKGENADGFACKLHSGTGNYFEGCVAEYNSDDGWDLYAAHGAVTFKNCKANYNGYCDGIYGDGNGFKLGGVDNKTPGVAAHLDPLNHVLEGCSAVGNYASGFDRNNQSGVVTMKKCTADSNKKYNYNWPKEGTPSALGKKVTFGTAVIQDCTSKNGKNNIKGATLKGNCIGF
;
A
#
# COMPACT_ATOMS: atom_id res chain seq x y z
N MET A 1 81.90 4.96 -38.34
CA MET A 1 81.45 6.35 -38.62
C MET A 1 80.11 6.55 -37.91
N ILE A 2 80.11 7.10 -36.69
CA ILE A 2 79.93 8.52 -36.34
C ILE A 2 78.45 8.96 -36.30
N LYS A 3 77.95 9.14 -35.06
CA LYS A 3 77.05 10.18 -34.51
C LYS A 3 76.39 11.13 -35.55
N LYS A 4 75.11 11.52 -35.45
CA LYS A 4 74.60 12.62 -34.59
C LYS A 4 73.16 12.97 -35.05
N LEU A 5 72.29 13.33 -34.11
CA LEU A 5 71.64 14.65 -33.95
C LEU A 5 70.14 14.59 -33.62
N ILE A 6 69.87 14.71 -32.33
CA ILE A 6 68.61 15.14 -31.73
C ILE A 6 68.52 16.67 -31.87
N LYS A 7 67.38 17.20 -32.35
CA LYS A 7 67.04 18.64 -32.23
C LYS A 7 66.08 18.83 -31.05
N LYS A 8 66.52 19.66 -30.10
CA LYS A 8 65.75 20.19 -28.97
C LYS A 8 64.77 21.26 -29.45
N VAL A 9 63.56 21.27 -28.89
CA VAL A 9 62.81 22.50 -28.61
C VAL A 9 62.42 22.46 -27.14
N VAL A 10 62.86 23.49 -26.41
CA VAL A 10 62.60 23.74 -25.00
C VAL A 10 61.28 24.49 -24.89
N ILE A 11 60.32 23.97 -24.13
CA ILE A 11 59.14 24.74 -23.70
C ILE A 11 59.35 25.08 -22.22
N ALA A 12 59.40 26.38 -21.95
CA ALA A 12 59.45 26.96 -20.62
C ALA A 12 58.12 26.74 -19.90
N ILE A 13 58.16 26.18 -18.68
CA ILE A 13 57.01 26.11 -17.78
C ILE A 13 57.10 27.31 -16.85
N THR A 14 56.22 28.29 -17.03
CA THR A 14 55.95 29.35 -16.06
C THR A 14 54.92 28.85 -15.05
N THR A 15 55.32 28.82 -13.78
CA THR A 15 54.44 28.55 -12.63
C THR A 15 53.50 29.74 -12.40
N ALA A 16 52.20 29.54 -12.59
CA ALA A 16 51.16 30.43 -12.06
C ALA A 16 50.56 29.80 -10.80
N SER A 17 50.80 30.43 -9.66
CA SER A 17 50.22 30.07 -8.37
C SER A 17 48.73 30.39 -8.37
N VAL A 18 47.87 29.38 -8.37
CA VAL A 18 46.44 29.54 -8.09
C VAL A 18 46.24 29.45 -6.58
N ILE A 19 45.88 30.57 -5.97
CA ILE A 19 45.40 30.63 -4.58
C ILE A 19 44.03 29.95 -4.55
N VAL A 20 43.95 28.74 -4.00
CA VAL A 20 42.68 28.08 -3.69
C VAL A 20 42.21 28.60 -2.34
N ALA A 21 41.21 29.49 -2.35
CA ALA A 21 40.48 29.85 -1.14
C ALA A 21 39.77 28.59 -0.61
N SER A 22 40.15 28.16 0.59
CA SER A 22 39.52 27.04 1.29
C SER A 22 38.14 27.47 1.79
N SER A 23 37.07 26.98 1.18
CA SER A 23 35.73 27.02 1.76
C SER A 23 35.55 25.77 2.63
N THR A 24 35.39 25.99 3.93
CA THR A 24 34.99 24.94 4.88
C THR A 24 33.51 24.61 4.65
N VAL A 25 33.24 23.59 3.84
CA VAL A 25 31.91 22.97 3.80
C VAL A 25 31.74 22.18 5.09
N ALA A 26 30.82 22.65 5.95
CA ALA A 26 30.39 21.89 7.12
C ALA A 26 29.78 20.55 6.65
N THR A 27 30.47 19.45 6.92
CA THR A 27 29.94 18.11 6.74
C THR A 27 28.89 17.86 7.80
N THR A 28 27.62 18.02 7.42
CA THR A 28 26.54 17.40 8.18
C THR A 28 26.69 15.89 8.03
N VAL A 29 27.08 15.23 9.12
CA VAL A 29 27.02 13.77 9.21
C VAL A 29 25.56 13.38 8.93
N PRO A 30 25.27 12.53 7.92
CA PRO A 30 23.92 12.07 7.71
C PRO A 30 23.49 11.30 8.97
N LYS A 31 22.46 11.81 9.63
CA LYS A 31 21.76 11.11 10.69
C LYS A 31 21.31 9.78 10.09
N VAL A 32 21.86 8.66 10.59
CA VAL A 32 21.39 7.32 10.25
C VAL A 32 19.90 7.29 10.53
N GLU A 33 19.09 7.31 9.48
CA GLU A 33 17.65 7.14 9.62
C GLU A 33 17.41 5.77 10.25
N ALA A 34 16.65 5.75 11.35
CA ALA A 34 16.32 4.53 12.04
C ALA A 34 15.66 3.57 11.02
N ALA A 35 16.22 2.36 10.90
CA ALA A 35 15.70 1.33 10.04
C ALA A 35 14.19 1.16 10.27
N SER A 36 13.41 1.24 9.19
CA SER A 36 11.95 1.12 9.21
C SER A 36 11.52 -0.15 9.95
N ASN A 37 10.58 0.01 10.87
CA ASN A 37 10.04 -1.04 11.72
C ASN A 37 8.89 -1.77 11.01
N ILE A 38 8.97 -3.10 10.88
CA ILE A 38 7.96 -3.91 10.15
C ILE A 38 6.57 -3.87 10.81
N ILE A 39 6.51 -3.84 12.15
CA ILE A 39 5.26 -3.80 12.92
C ILE A 39 5.29 -2.58 13.84
N SER A 40 4.29 -1.72 13.72
CA SER A 40 4.11 -0.54 14.57
C SER A 40 3.53 -0.90 15.93
N ASP A 41 3.63 0.02 16.89
CA ASP A 41 2.95 -0.09 18.18
C ASP A 41 1.42 -0.19 18.00
N GLY A 42 0.75 -0.96 18.86
CA GLY A 42 -0.71 -1.04 18.88
C GLY A 42 -1.25 -2.40 19.32
N TRP A 43 -2.58 -2.50 19.47
CA TRP A 43 -3.26 -3.76 19.77
C TRP A 43 -3.49 -4.59 18.51
N TYR A 44 -3.06 -5.84 18.52
CA TYR A 44 -3.21 -6.79 17.42
C TYR A 44 -3.78 -8.12 17.91
N TYR A 45 -4.52 -8.78 17.04
CA TYR A 45 -4.64 -10.22 17.03
C TYR A 45 -3.49 -10.79 16.20
N ILE A 46 -2.85 -11.85 16.66
CA ILE A 46 -1.72 -12.47 15.95
C ILE A 46 -2.22 -13.80 15.37
N LYS A 47 -2.41 -13.86 14.05
CA LYS A 47 -3.00 -15.00 13.36
C LYS A 47 -1.91 -15.89 12.76
N ASN A 48 -1.92 -17.19 13.06
CA ASN A 48 -1.05 -18.14 12.37
C ASN A 48 -1.55 -18.40 10.94
N ILE A 49 -0.64 -18.49 9.97
CA ILE A 49 -0.97 -18.69 8.55
C ILE A 49 -1.40 -20.13 8.24
N ASN A 50 -0.83 -21.14 8.92
CA ASN A 50 -1.19 -22.54 8.71
C ASN A 50 -2.61 -22.85 9.22
N SER A 51 -2.91 -22.52 10.48
CA SER A 51 -4.17 -22.86 11.13
C SER A 51 -5.29 -21.84 10.94
N GLN A 52 -4.96 -20.61 10.52
CA GLN A 52 -5.87 -19.45 10.51
C GLN A 52 -6.45 -19.10 11.90
N MET A 53 -5.83 -19.59 12.98
CA MET A 53 -6.22 -19.30 14.37
C MET A 53 -5.33 -18.22 14.99
N TYR A 54 -5.77 -17.67 16.12
CA TYR A 54 -5.11 -16.56 16.79
C TYR A 54 -4.37 -17.01 18.04
N VAL A 55 -3.18 -16.43 18.25
CA VAL A 55 -2.40 -16.56 19.49
C VAL A 55 -3.22 -15.96 20.64
N GLU A 56 -3.42 -16.75 21.68
CA GLU A 56 -4.21 -16.37 22.85
C GLU A 56 -3.64 -16.91 24.17
N VAL A 57 -4.01 -16.28 25.27
CA VAL A 57 -3.79 -16.80 26.61
C VAL A 57 -4.85 -17.86 26.92
N ALA A 58 -4.41 -19.08 27.19
CA ALA A 58 -5.29 -20.22 27.43
C ALA A 58 -6.25 -19.96 28.61
N ASN A 59 -7.52 -20.30 28.42
CA ASN A 59 -8.61 -20.11 29.39
C ASN A 59 -8.78 -18.66 29.87
N ALA A 60 -8.23 -17.67 29.16
CA ALA A 60 -8.15 -16.28 29.62
C ALA A 60 -7.60 -16.17 31.06
N SER A 61 -6.62 -17.00 31.41
CA SER A 61 -6.00 -16.98 32.74
C SER A 61 -5.04 -15.80 32.87
N ASP A 62 -5.29 -14.93 33.84
CA ASP A 62 -4.43 -13.80 34.16
C ASP A 62 -3.38 -14.17 35.23
N ALA A 63 -2.92 -15.44 35.27
CA ALA A 63 -1.89 -15.88 36.21
C ALA A 63 -0.47 -15.75 35.62
N ASN A 64 0.54 -15.61 36.48
CA ASN A 64 1.93 -15.74 36.05
C ASN A 64 2.18 -17.17 35.53
N GLY A 65 2.79 -17.29 34.36
CA GLY A 65 3.05 -18.58 33.72
C GLY A 65 1.83 -19.19 33.04
N ALA A 66 0.72 -18.45 32.89
CA ALA A 66 -0.41 -18.93 32.11
C ALA A 66 0.01 -19.23 30.67
N ASN A 67 -0.47 -20.37 30.15
CA ASN A 67 -0.05 -20.90 28.87
C ASN A 67 -0.55 -20.04 27.70
N VAL A 68 0.23 -19.99 26.62
CA VAL A 68 -0.19 -19.37 25.36
C VAL A 68 -0.45 -20.47 24.32
N GLN A 69 -1.59 -20.41 23.67
CA GLN A 69 -2.06 -21.39 22.68
C GLN A 69 -2.61 -20.67 21.44
N GLN A 70 -3.01 -21.41 20.42
CA GLN A 70 -3.86 -20.88 19.35
C GLN A 70 -5.32 -21.26 19.55
N TYR A 71 -6.24 -20.41 19.11
CA TYR A 71 -7.66 -20.70 19.14
C TYR A 71 -8.44 -19.93 18.08
N THR A 72 -9.68 -20.35 17.82
CA THR A 72 -10.60 -19.67 16.91
C THR A 72 -10.81 -18.21 17.33
N GLY A 73 -10.81 -17.30 16.36
CA GLY A 73 -11.00 -15.87 16.60
C GLY A 73 -12.36 -15.57 17.23
N ASN A 74 -12.35 -14.98 18.42
CA ASN A 74 -13.53 -14.57 19.17
C ASN A 74 -13.45 -13.11 19.65
N GLY A 75 -12.32 -12.44 19.47
CA GLY A 75 -12.14 -11.02 19.78
C GLY A 75 -11.96 -10.70 21.27
N ASN A 76 -11.86 -11.73 22.11
CA ASN A 76 -11.69 -11.57 23.55
C ASN A 76 -10.32 -10.98 23.91
N ALA A 77 -10.23 -10.40 25.11
CA ALA A 77 -9.02 -9.81 25.64
C ALA A 77 -7.81 -10.77 25.62
N CYS A 78 -8.04 -12.07 25.83
CA CYS A 78 -7.01 -13.10 25.79
C CYS A 78 -6.34 -13.28 24.42
N GLN A 79 -6.96 -12.81 23.33
CA GLN A 79 -6.43 -12.88 21.97
C GLN A 79 -5.72 -11.60 21.52
N LYS A 80 -5.74 -10.55 22.36
CA LYS A 80 -5.18 -9.24 22.05
C LYS A 80 -3.76 -9.13 22.57
N TRP A 81 -2.87 -8.59 21.75
CA TRP A 81 -1.47 -8.36 22.06
C TRP A 81 -1.10 -6.94 21.68
N TYR A 82 -0.67 -6.13 22.64
CA TYR A 82 -0.12 -4.82 22.39
C TYR A 82 1.34 -4.95 21.99
N VAL A 83 1.65 -4.57 20.76
CA VAL A 83 3.02 -4.45 20.26
C VAL A 83 3.62 -3.16 20.81
N THR A 84 4.82 -3.26 21.36
CA THR A 84 5.72 -2.12 21.57
C THR A 84 6.99 -2.36 20.77
N ASN A 85 7.28 -1.46 19.83
CA ASN A 85 8.42 -1.52 18.97
C ASN A 85 9.64 -0.88 19.65
N LEU A 86 10.75 -1.62 19.68
CA LEU A 86 12.01 -1.23 20.33
C LEU A 86 13.06 -0.69 19.33
N GLY A 87 12.72 -0.60 18.05
CA GLY A 87 13.63 -0.30 16.95
C GLY A 87 14.31 -1.54 16.36
N SER A 88 14.92 -1.39 15.19
CA SER A 88 15.67 -2.46 14.49
C SER A 88 14.87 -3.76 14.33
N ASN A 89 13.55 -3.65 14.15
CA ASN A 89 12.60 -4.76 14.06
C ASN A 89 12.46 -5.62 15.33
N TYR A 90 12.90 -5.14 16.50
CA TYR A 90 12.57 -5.80 17.77
C TYR A 90 11.26 -5.27 18.35
N ILE A 91 10.47 -6.16 18.91
CA ILE A 91 9.19 -5.86 19.57
C ILE A 91 9.06 -6.59 20.91
N THR A 92 8.16 -6.09 21.76
CA THR A 92 7.59 -6.81 22.89
C THR A 92 6.07 -6.91 22.71
N LEU A 93 5.45 -7.91 23.33
CA LEU A 93 4.03 -8.22 23.15
C LEU A 93 3.34 -8.31 24.51
N LYS A 94 2.56 -7.29 24.87
CA LYS A 94 1.81 -7.25 26.12
C LYS A 94 0.41 -7.83 25.92
N SER A 95 0.01 -8.79 26.75
CA SER A 95 -1.33 -9.39 26.70
C SER A 95 -2.44 -8.36 26.98
N GLY A 96 -3.60 -8.55 26.35
CA GLY A 96 -4.83 -7.80 26.60
C GLY A 96 -5.56 -8.21 27.87
N MET A 97 -5.10 -9.27 28.55
CA MET A 97 -5.60 -9.65 29.87
C MET A 97 -5.34 -8.53 30.90
N ALA A 98 -6.18 -8.47 31.94
CA ALA A 98 -6.20 -7.35 32.89
C ALA A 98 -4.86 -7.05 33.55
N GLY A 99 -4.04 -8.07 33.83
CA GLY A 99 -2.72 -7.90 34.44
C GLY A 99 -1.62 -7.48 33.47
N GLY A 100 -1.89 -7.40 32.16
CA GLY A 100 -0.98 -6.82 31.17
C GLY A 100 0.42 -7.45 31.15
N ARG A 101 0.51 -8.77 31.35
CA ARG A 101 1.78 -9.53 31.30
C ARG A 101 2.30 -9.65 29.87
N MET A 102 3.58 -9.93 29.71
CA MET A 102 4.26 -10.01 28.42
C MET A 102 4.26 -11.45 27.89
N LEU A 103 4.21 -11.61 26.57
CA LEU A 103 4.58 -12.85 25.89
C LEU A 103 6.04 -13.18 26.26
N ASP A 104 6.26 -14.34 26.84
CA ASP A 104 7.53 -14.70 27.49
C ASP A 104 7.95 -16.11 27.09
N VAL A 105 9.19 -16.27 26.66
CA VAL A 105 9.84 -17.58 26.50
C VAL A 105 10.17 -18.11 27.88
N ASN A 106 9.56 -19.23 28.28
CA ASN A 106 9.70 -19.73 29.64
C ASN A 106 11.17 -19.97 30.02
N GLY A 107 11.61 -19.33 31.10
CA GLY A 107 13.00 -19.36 31.59
C GLY A 107 14.03 -18.73 30.65
N GLY A 108 13.62 -18.09 29.55
CA GLY A 108 14.53 -17.59 28.51
C GLY A 108 15.35 -18.69 27.83
N SER A 109 14.87 -19.93 27.86
CA SER A 109 15.56 -21.09 27.29
C SER A 109 15.64 -21.01 25.76
N SER A 110 16.76 -21.48 25.20
CA SER A 110 17.01 -21.60 23.77
C SER A 110 16.86 -23.04 23.24
N ALA A 111 16.28 -23.94 24.04
CA ALA A 111 15.98 -25.32 23.64
C ALA A 111 14.71 -25.39 22.78
N ASN A 112 14.67 -26.29 21.80
CA ASN A 112 13.48 -26.50 20.96
C ASN A 112 12.31 -27.04 21.81
N GLY A 113 11.11 -26.57 21.52
CA GLY A 113 9.90 -26.90 22.27
C GLY A 113 9.76 -26.13 23.58
N THR A 114 10.60 -25.11 23.85
CA THR A 114 10.44 -24.26 25.04
C THR A 114 9.08 -23.57 24.97
N ASN A 115 8.32 -23.63 26.07
CA ASN A 115 6.96 -23.09 26.11
C ASN A 115 6.93 -21.56 26.01
N ILE A 116 5.90 -21.01 25.36
CA ILE A 116 5.56 -19.59 25.46
C ILE A 116 4.45 -19.42 26.50
N GLN A 117 4.67 -18.50 27.44
CA GLN A 117 3.74 -18.18 28.53
C GLN A 117 3.49 -16.68 28.58
N ILE A 118 2.65 -16.23 29.51
CA ILE A 118 2.63 -14.83 29.95
C ILE A 118 3.35 -14.65 31.29
N TRP A 119 4.20 -13.63 31.40
CA TRP A 119 4.95 -13.32 32.62
C TRP A 119 5.03 -11.81 32.88
N PRO A 120 5.13 -11.35 34.15
CA PRO A 120 5.36 -9.93 34.44
C PRO A 120 6.52 -9.34 33.64
N ALA A 121 6.38 -8.09 33.22
CA ALA A 121 7.44 -7.39 32.48
C ALA A 121 8.74 -7.38 33.32
N ASN A 122 9.82 -7.92 32.76
CA ASN A 122 11.10 -8.09 33.47
C ASN A 122 12.29 -7.48 32.70
N GLY A 123 12.05 -6.93 31.50
CA GLY A 123 13.05 -6.29 30.65
C GLY A 123 14.11 -7.25 30.09
N LYS A 124 13.89 -8.57 30.19
CA LYS A 124 14.83 -9.58 29.69
C LYS A 124 14.56 -9.90 28.21
N ASP A 125 15.56 -10.48 27.57
CA ASP A 125 15.48 -10.93 26.18
C ASP A 125 14.46 -12.08 25.97
N SER A 126 13.95 -12.70 27.05
CA SER A 126 12.85 -13.67 27.00
C SER A 126 11.51 -13.06 26.55
N GLN A 127 11.37 -11.73 26.64
CA GLN A 127 10.15 -10.98 26.28
C GLN A 127 10.32 -10.15 25.01
N THR A 128 11.44 -10.31 24.31
CA THR A 128 11.81 -9.53 23.14
C THR A 128 11.93 -10.41 21.90
N PHE A 129 11.27 -9.99 20.82
CA PHE A 129 11.17 -10.76 19.58
C PHE A 129 11.62 -9.92 18.39
N ARG A 130 12.46 -10.48 17.52
CA ARG A 130 12.82 -9.89 16.23
C ARG A 130 11.79 -10.29 15.19
N VAL A 131 11.18 -9.31 14.56
CA VAL A 131 10.27 -9.50 13.44
C VAL A 131 11.09 -9.76 12.17
N VAL A 132 10.82 -10.88 11.51
CA VAL A 132 11.40 -11.24 10.21
C VAL A 132 10.28 -11.22 9.17
N SER A 133 10.44 -10.42 8.12
CA SER A 133 9.50 -10.44 6.99
C SER A 133 9.69 -11.74 6.20
N ILE A 134 8.59 -12.47 5.97
CA ILE A 134 8.57 -13.68 5.12
C ILE A 134 8.00 -13.32 3.75
N SER A 135 6.86 -12.63 3.73
CA SER A 135 6.21 -12.08 2.53
C SER A 135 5.32 -10.90 2.93
N SER A 136 4.60 -10.29 1.98
CA SER A 136 3.78 -9.11 2.27
C SER A 136 2.72 -9.39 3.37
N GLY A 137 2.89 -8.77 4.54
CA GLY A 137 2.01 -8.92 5.69
C GLY A 137 2.15 -10.24 6.48
N VAL A 138 3.13 -11.07 6.15
CA VAL A 138 3.43 -12.34 6.85
C VAL A 138 4.83 -12.27 7.44
N VAL A 139 4.93 -12.53 8.74
CA VAL A 139 6.17 -12.42 9.51
C VAL A 139 6.46 -13.69 10.29
N ALA A 140 7.71 -13.86 10.69
CA ALA A 140 8.11 -14.74 11.78
C ALA A 140 8.61 -13.91 12.98
N LEU A 141 8.52 -14.47 14.18
CA LEU A 141 8.97 -13.83 15.42
C LEU A 141 10.15 -14.61 15.99
N GLN A 142 11.38 -14.20 15.66
CA GLN A 142 12.59 -14.80 16.22
C GLN A 142 12.78 -14.36 17.67
N THR A 143 13.20 -15.26 18.56
CA THR A 143 13.36 -14.94 19.99
C THR A 143 14.74 -14.35 20.25
N LYS A 144 14.79 -13.21 20.96
CA LYS A 144 16.08 -12.56 21.24
C LYS A 144 16.94 -13.37 22.21
N CYS A 145 16.33 -14.03 23.20
CA CYS A 145 17.03 -14.92 24.13
C CYS A 145 17.76 -16.09 23.47
N SER A 146 17.35 -16.53 22.27
CA SER A 146 18.06 -17.55 21.49
C SER A 146 19.13 -16.98 20.56
N SER A 147 19.48 -15.69 20.69
CA SER A 147 20.27 -14.96 19.69
C SER A 147 19.64 -15.01 18.28
N ASN A 148 18.30 -14.93 18.23
CA ASN A 148 17.50 -15.01 17.00
C ASN A 148 17.58 -16.35 16.24
N LYS A 149 17.96 -17.46 16.89
CA LYS A 149 18.05 -18.79 16.27
C LYS A 149 16.73 -19.55 16.26
N GLN A 150 15.87 -19.28 17.24
CA GLN A 150 14.53 -19.86 17.35
C GLN A 150 13.45 -18.83 17.02
N ALA A 151 12.26 -19.30 16.66
CA ALA A 151 11.08 -18.49 16.43
C ALA A 151 9.87 -19.03 17.18
N VAL A 152 8.87 -18.17 17.39
CA VAL A 152 7.53 -18.55 17.83
C VAL A 152 6.95 -19.56 16.82
N ASP A 153 6.40 -20.66 17.32
CA ASP A 153 6.01 -21.84 16.55
C ASP A 153 4.71 -22.44 17.12
N VAL A 154 3.78 -22.80 16.22
CA VAL A 154 2.63 -23.64 16.58
C VAL A 154 3.09 -25.10 16.64
N TYR A 155 3.23 -25.64 17.85
CA TYR A 155 3.85 -26.94 18.09
C TYR A 155 3.23 -28.06 17.26
N ASN A 156 4.08 -28.90 16.66
CA ASN A 156 3.69 -29.99 15.75
C ASN A 156 2.77 -29.55 14.60
N TRP A 157 2.84 -28.28 14.18
CA TRP A 157 2.01 -27.74 13.10
C TRP A 157 0.51 -27.91 13.32
N SER A 158 0.09 -27.98 14.59
CA SER A 158 -1.31 -28.20 14.93
C SER A 158 -2.20 -27.19 14.22
N THR A 159 -3.32 -27.66 13.67
CA THR A 159 -4.42 -26.82 13.17
C THR A 159 -5.63 -26.84 14.10
N ALA A 160 -5.53 -27.56 15.22
CA ALA A 160 -6.59 -27.66 16.21
C ALA A 160 -6.58 -26.45 17.16
N ALA A 161 -7.78 -26.08 17.62
CA ALA A 161 -7.95 -25.14 18.71
C ALA A 161 -7.34 -25.72 20.00
N GLY A 162 -6.56 -24.92 20.73
CA GLY A 162 -5.74 -25.38 21.85
C GLY A 162 -4.35 -25.88 21.44
N GLY A 163 -3.96 -25.79 20.17
CA GLY A 163 -2.59 -26.06 19.74
C GLY A 163 -1.59 -25.16 20.48
N ASN A 164 -0.55 -25.77 21.08
CA ASN A 164 0.39 -25.04 21.93
C ASN A 164 1.27 -24.06 21.13
N ILE A 165 1.55 -22.89 21.71
CA ILE A 165 2.57 -21.97 21.19
C ILE A 165 3.88 -22.23 21.93
N SER A 166 4.94 -22.53 21.18
CA SER A 166 6.27 -22.84 21.70
C SER A 166 7.35 -22.11 20.89
N THR A 167 8.62 -22.35 21.21
CA THR A 167 9.74 -21.96 20.34
C THR A 167 10.30 -23.17 19.60
N TRP A 168 10.71 -22.97 18.36
CA TRP A 168 11.46 -23.97 17.60
C TRP A 168 12.54 -23.30 16.77
N GLU A 169 13.53 -24.08 16.32
CA GLU A 169 14.52 -23.61 15.36
C GLU A 169 13.84 -22.92 14.18
N TYR A 170 14.33 -21.72 13.84
CA TYR A 170 13.74 -20.92 12.78
C TYR A 170 13.95 -21.59 11.42
N ASN A 171 12.86 -21.97 10.77
CA ASN A 171 12.84 -22.60 9.44
C ASN A 171 11.90 -21.85 8.45
N GLY A 172 11.17 -20.84 8.91
CA GLY A 172 10.31 -19.98 8.07
C GLY A 172 9.06 -20.67 7.53
N LEU A 173 8.74 -21.86 8.03
CA LEU A 173 7.61 -22.66 7.56
C LEU A 173 6.27 -22.18 8.17
N ALA A 174 5.14 -22.69 7.66
CA ALA A 174 3.82 -22.09 7.94
C ALA A 174 3.40 -22.13 9.42
N CYS A 175 3.91 -23.07 10.24
CA CYS A 175 3.72 -23.07 11.70
C CYS A 175 4.41 -21.90 12.42
N GLN A 176 5.38 -21.22 11.77
CA GLN A 176 6.11 -20.05 12.28
C GLN A 176 5.71 -18.74 11.60
N GLN A 177 4.76 -18.81 10.66
CA GLN A 177 4.28 -17.64 9.91
C GLN A 177 3.05 -17.05 10.58
N PHE A 178 3.10 -15.75 10.88
CA PHE A 178 2.04 -15.02 11.54
C PHE A 178 1.68 -13.75 10.78
N LYS A 179 0.42 -13.34 10.91
CA LYS A 179 -0.11 -12.06 10.47
C LYS A 179 -0.61 -11.28 11.67
N PHE A 180 -0.19 -10.03 11.78
CA PHE A 180 -0.65 -9.12 12.81
C PHE A 180 -1.87 -8.35 12.29
N GLU A 181 -3.04 -8.61 12.87
CA GLU A 181 -4.32 -8.00 12.51
C GLU A 181 -4.73 -6.99 13.59
N ALA A 182 -4.80 -5.70 13.28
CA ALA A 182 -5.09 -4.68 14.28
C ALA A 182 -6.49 -4.86 14.91
N CYS A 183 -6.59 -4.72 16.23
CA CYS A 183 -7.86 -4.73 16.96
C CYS A 183 -8.64 -3.42 16.72
N SER A 184 -9.90 -3.49 16.32
CA SER A 184 -10.80 -2.31 16.24
C SER A 184 -11.59 -2.13 17.55
N ASN A 185 -11.78 -0.89 18.02
CA ASN A 185 -12.57 -0.57 19.22
C ASN A 185 -13.99 -0.10 18.82
N GLY A 186 -15.06 -0.66 19.37
CA GLY A 186 -16.44 -0.23 19.07
C GLY A 186 -17.45 -0.48 20.21
N SER A 187 -18.42 0.43 20.37
CA SER A 187 -19.54 0.41 21.33
C SER A 187 -20.72 1.29 20.85
N GLY A 188 -21.97 0.88 21.09
CA GLY A 188 -23.25 1.65 20.98
C GLY A 188 -24.39 0.89 21.71
N ASN A 189 -25.56 1.41 22.11
CA ASN A 189 -26.23 2.73 22.06
C ASN A 189 -27.52 2.74 22.97
N SER A 190 -27.91 3.92 23.50
CA SER A 190 -29.26 4.47 23.91
C SER A 190 -30.10 3.81 25.03
N SER A 191 -30.90 4.50 25.88
CA SER A 191 -31.30 5.93 26.08
C SER A 191 -32.09 6.05 27.41
N GLY A 192 -32.19 7.26 28.02
CA GLY A 192 -33.15 7.59 29.09
C GLY A 192 -32.75 8.75 30.02
N SER A 193 -33.46 9.88 29.92
CA SER A 193 -33.26 11.14 30.68
C SER A 193 -33.55 11.05 32.19
N GLY A 194 -32.85 11.87 32.99
CA GLY A 194 -33.23 12.22 34.37
C GLY A 194 -32.15 13.03 35.10
N SER A 195 -32.49 14.26 35.52
CA SER A 195 -31.64 15.19 36.27
C SER A 195 -31.13 14.64 37.61
N GLY A 196 -29.88 14.96 37.97
CA GLY A 196 -29.35 14.76 39.33
C GLY A 196 -27.86 15.11 39.44
N SER A 197 -27.54 16.04 40.34
CA SER A 197 -26.18 16.45 40.73
C SER A 197 -25.35 15.30 41.30
N GLY A 198 -24.06 15.19 40.94
CA GLY A 198 -23.12 14.27 41.56
C GLY A 198 -21.80 14.10 40.79
N ASN A 199 -20.70 14.57 41.39
CA ASN A 199 -19.34 14.49 40.90
C ASN A 199 -18.76 13.06 41.09
N SER A 200 -18.22 12.40 40.05
CA SER A 200 -16.96 11.62 40.04
C SER A 200 -16.80 10.62 38.88
N SER A 201 -15.57 10.60 38.34
CA SER A 201 -14.89 9.58 37.52
C SER A 201 -15.49 9.19 36.15
N SER A 202 -14.99 9.83 35.11
CA SER A 202 -15.26 9.52 33.70
C SER A 202 -14.48 8.28 33.22
N SER A 203 -15.21 7.21 32.91
CA SER A 203 -14.73 6.14 32.02
C SER A 203 -15.33 6.37 30.64
N GLY A 204 -14.58 7.10 29.80
CA GLY A 204 -14.97 7.52 28.47
C GLY A 204 -14.93 6.39 27.46
N ASN A 205 -16.11 5.93 27.05
CA ASN A 205 -16.35 5.05 25.91
C ASN A 205 -16.05 5.83 24.60
N THR A 206 -14.99 5.48 23.86
CA THR A 206 -14.56 6.24 22.65
C THR A 206 -15.38 5.85 21.41
N SER A 207 -16.60 6.39 21.31
CA SER A 207 -17.26 6.58 20.02
C SER A 207 -16.43 7.56 19.19
N GLY A 208 -16.06 7.19 17.96
CA GLY A 208 -15.40 8.11 17.02
C GLY A 208 -16.23 9.39 16.87
N SER A 209 -15.59 10.55 17.00
CA SER A 209 -16.27 11.84 16.86
C SER A 209 -16.71 12.07 15.41
N THR A 210 -17.87 12.70 15.21
CA THR A 210 -18.33 13.10 13.88
C THR A 210 -18.21 14.62 13.71
N ILE A 211 -17.69 15.07 12.57
CA ILE A 211 -17.61 16.49 12.20
C ILE A 211 -18.30 16.69 10.86
N THR A 212 -19.37 17.49 10.82
CA THR A 212 -20.06 17.81 9.56
C THR A 212 -19.45 19.04 8.90
N VAL A 213 -19.13 18.92 7.61
CA VAL A 213 -18.60 19.96 6.74
C VAL A 213 -19.62 20.27 5.66
N LYS A 214 -20.04 21.53 5.57
CA LYS A 214 -21.05 22.01 4.61
C LYS A 214 -20.75 23.44 4.19
N ASN A 215 -21.32 23.88 3.06
CA ASN A 215 -21.19 25.26 2.62
C ASN A 215 -21.74 26.24 3.68
N GLY A 216 -21.02 27.34 3.95
CA GLY A 216 -21.34 28.29 5.02
C GLY A 216 -21.17 27.76 6.45
N GLY A 217 -20.65 26.53 6.62
CA GLY A 217 -20.39 25.90 7.92
C GLY A 217 -18.91 25.75 8.24
N THR A 218 -18.57 24.71 9.02
CA THR A 218 -17.17 24.35 9.28
C THR A 218 -16.48 23.99 7.97
N SER A 219 -15.34 24.62 7.68
CA SER A 219 -14.53 24.30 6.50
C SER A 219 -13.88 22.91 6.63
N LEU A 220 -13.55 22.29 5.50
CA LEU A 220 -12.85 21.01 5.50
C LEU A 220 -11.49 21.10 6.20
N SER A 221 -10.73 22.18 5.97
CA SER A 221 -9.44 22.41 6.64
C SER A 221 -9.56 22.51 8.17
N SER A 222 -10.61 23.15 8.69
CA SER A 222 -10.87 23.24 10.13
C SER A 222 -11.34 21.91 10.72
N ALA A 223 -12.13 21.13 9.97
CA ALA A 223 -12.50 19.78 10.39
C ALA A 223 -11.27 18.87 10.47
N ILE A 224 -10.40 18.91 9.47
CA ILE A 224 -9.16 18.14 9.42
C ILE A 224 -8.21 18.48 10.58
N SER A 225 -8.03 19.76 10.91
CA SER A 225 -7.13 20.16 12.00
C SER A 225 -7.61 19.71 13.39
N LYS A 226 -8.91 19.45 13.55
CA LYS A 226 -9.52 18.94 14.79
C LYS A 226 -9.63 17.42 14.81
N ALA A 227 -9.60 16.78 13.64
CA ALA A 227 -9.83 15.35 13.50
C ALA A 227 -8.64 14.54 14.07
N LYS A 228 -8.99 13.44 14.74
CA LYS A 228 -8.04 12.43 15.22
C LYS A 228 -8.43 11.08 14.63
N SER A 229 -7.56 10.07 14.75
CA SER A 229 -7.91 8.71 14.32
C SER A 229 -9.26 8.27 14.91
N GLY A 230 -10.13 7.71 14.07
CA GLY A 230 -11.52 7.37 14.40
C GLY A 230 -12.54 8.49 14.18
N THR A 231 -12.11 9.74 13.95
CA THR A 231 -13.03 10.81 13.56
C THR A 231 -13.60 10.54 12.17
N THR A 232 -14.92 10.70 12.02
CA THR A 232 -15.59 10.70 10.71
C THR A 232 -15.98 12.12 10.32
N ILE A 233 -15.43 12.61 9.21
CA ILE A 233 -15.81 13.87 8.60
C ILE A 233 -16.94 13.59 7.60
N VAL A 234 -18.09 14.23 7.80
CA VAL A 234 -19.26 14.08 6.93
C VAL A 234 -19.35 15.29 6.01
N ILE A 235 -19.17 15.09 4.71
CA ILE A 235 -19.38 16.11 3.68
C ILE A 235 -20.86 16.15 3.33
N ASP A 236 -21.48 17.33 3.45
CA ASP A 236 -22.90 17.56 3.19
C ASP A 236 -23.08 18.54 2.03
N GLY A 237 -23.47 18.01 0.87
CA GLY A 237 -23.58 18.78 -0.37
C GLY A 237 -22.23 19.21 -0.93
N THR A 238 -22.20 20.32 -1.65
CA THR A 238 -20.98 20.84 -2.29
C THR A 238 -20.21 21.75 -1.35
N VAL A 239 -18.91 21.47 -1.17
CA VAL A 239 -17.98 22.30 -0.39
C VAL A 239 -16.74 22.62 -1.21
N LYS A 240 -16.22 23.84 -1.08
CA LYS A 240 -14.94 24.22 -1.69
C LYS A 240 -13.81 24.03 -0.69
N SER A 241 -12.65 23.57 -1.17
CA SER A 241 -11.46 23.40 -0.34
C SER A 241 -10.18 23.66 -1.12
N GLY A 242 -9.16 24.19 -0.44
CA GLY A 242 -7.77 24.02 -0.88
C GLY A 242 -7.29 22.59 -0.62
N SER A 243 -6.04 22.31 -0.98
CA SER A 243 -5.40 21.01 -0.75
C SER A 243 -5.43 20.62 0.73
N ILE A 244 -5.69 19.34 1.01
CA ILE A 244 -5.68 18.81 2.38
C ILE A 244 -4.83 17.55 2.50
N LYS A 245 -4.27 17.34 3.70
CA LYS A 245 -3.63 16.07 4.08
C LYS A 245 -4.51 15.38 5.11
N LEU A 246 -5.00 14.19 4.79
CA LEU A 246 -5.86 13.41 5.68
C LEU A 246 -5.01 12.73 6.77
N PRO A 247 -5.28 12.98 8.07
CA PRO A 247 -4.59 12.28 9.13
C PRO A 247 -4.92 10.79 9.14
N SER A 248 -3.97 9.97 9.59
CA SER A 248 -4.14 8.52 9.70
C SER A 248 -5.40 8.15 10.49
N GLY A 249 -6.20 7.23 9.97
CA GLY A 249 -7.40 6.73 10.63
C GLY A 249 -8.57 7.72 10.69
N VAL A 250 -8.44 8.92 10.10
CA VAL A 250 -9.58 9.83 9.89
C VAL A 250 -10.37 9.34 8.67
N HIS A 251 -11.68 9.36 8.77
CA HIS A 251 -12.60 8.92 7.72
C HIS A 251 -13.30 10.11 7.08
N ILE A 252 -13.65 10.00 5.80
CA ILE A 252 -14.50 10.98 5.11
C ILE A 252 -15.68 10.21 4.50
N THR A 253 -16.90 10.66 4.75
CA THR A 253 -18.07 10.14 4.05
C THR A 253 -18.94 11.26 3.52
N GLY A 254 -19.57 11.05 2.38
CA GLY A 254 -20.53 11.99 1.80
C GLY A 254 -21.98 11.64 2.09
N LYS A 255 -22.82 12.66 2.08
CA LYS A 255 -24.29 12.59 1.97
C LYS A 255 -24.80 13.72 1.08
N ASN A 256 -26.04 13.63 0.62
CA ASN A 256 -26.69 14.69 -0.18
C ASN A 256 -25.87 15.09 -1.42
N ASN A 257 -25.44 14.12 -2.23
CA ASN A 257 -24.59 14.34 -3.41
C ASN A 257 -23.29 15.11 -3.10
N ALA A 258 -22.64 14.70 -2.01
CA ALA A 258 -21.44 15.34 -1.49
C ALA A 258 -20.37 15.53 -2.58
N THR A 259 -19.88 16.75 -2.71
CA THR A 259 -18.80 17.12 -3.63
C THR A 259 -17.80 17.99 -2.91
N ILE A 260 -16.52 17.63 -2.99
CA ILE A 260 -15.40 18.48 -2.59
C ILE A 260 -14.79 19.05 -3.86
N ASP A 261 -14.98 20.35 -4.06
CA ASP A 261 -14.47 21.10 -5.21
C ASP A 261 -13.13 21.75 -4.85
N PHE A 262 -12.07 21.29 -5.50
CA PHE A 262 -10.70 21.76 -5.30
C PHE A 262 -10.28 22.83 -6.32
N SER A 263 -11.24 23.50 -6.99
CA SER A 263 -10.96 24.55 -7.98
C SER A 263 -10.14 25.74 -7.45
N SER A 264 -9.93 25.86 -6.13
CA SER A 264 -9.06 26.88 -5.53
C SER A 264 -7.59 26.47 -5.42
N THR A 265 -7.25 25.21 -5.76
CA THR A 265 -5.86 24.74 -5.82
C THR A 265 -5.16 25.25 -7.08
N SER A 266 -3.82 25.28 -7.07
CA SER A 266 -3.02 25.74 -8.21
C SER A 266 -1.64 25.08 -8.23
N GLY A 267 -1.00 25.08 -9.41
CA GLY A 267 0.35 24.56 -9.62
C GLY A 267 0.45 23.02 -9.60
N SER A 268 1.66 22.52 -9.91
CA SER A 268 1.98 21.08 -10.05
C SER A 268 2.10 20.31 -8.73
N SER A 269 1.53 20.86 -7.65
CA SER A 269 1.40 20.21 -6.35
C SER A 269 0.03 20.51 -5.70
N GLY A 270 -0.87 21.16 -6.46
CA GLY A 270 -2.22 21.56 -6.05
C GLY A 270 -3.18 20.37 -6.01
N ARG A 271 -2.82 19.32 -5.27
CA ARG A 271 -3.59 18.08 -5.13
C ARG A 271 -4.87 18.32 -4.33
N GLY A 272 -5.89 17.50 -4.54
CA GLY A 272 -7.09 17.53 -3.72
C GLY A 272 -6.83 16.99 -2.31
N ILE A 273 -6.78 15.66 -2.19
CA ILE A 273 -6.58 14.94 -0.93
C ILE A 273 -5.25 14.19 -0.97
N THR A 274 -4.37 14.40 0.01
CA THR A 274 -3.16 13.59 0.23
C THR A 274 -3.36 12.65 1.42
N ILE A 275 -3.08 11.36 1.23
CA ILE A 275 -3.23 10.31 2.27
C ILE A 275 -1.91 9.58 2.45
N SER A 276 -1.11 10.04 3.41
CA SER A 276 0.14 9.38 3.85
C SER A 276 -0.05 8.47 5.06
N GLY A 277 -1.19 8.60 5.74
CA GLY A 277 -1.55 7.77 6.88
C GLY A 277 -2.13 6.43 6.46
N SER A 278 -2.40 5.58 7.45
CA SER A 278 -3.04 4.29 7.24
C SER A 278 -4.42 4.19 7.89
N GLY A 279 -5.26 3.28 7.38
CA GLY A 279 -6.54 2.92 7.99
C GLY A 279 -7.69 3.91 7.78
N SER A 280 -7.55 4.88 6.87
CA SER A 280 -8.63 5.80 6.51
C SER A 280 -9.68 5.13 5.62
N LYS A 281 -10.94 5.56 5.77
CA LYS A 281 -12.07 5.12 4.96
C LYS A 281 -12.70 6.33 4.30
N LEU A 282 -12.80 6.31 2.98
CA LEU A 282 -13.38 7.38 2.17
C LEU A 282 -14.58 6.83 1.40
N SER A 283 -15.76 7.41 1.55
CA SER A 283 -16.96 6.86 0.90
C SER A 283 -18.04 7.84 0.46
N ASN A 284 -18.69 7.57 -0.68
CA ASN A 284 -19.92 8.21 -1.14
C ASN A 284 -19.80 9.73 -1.42
N PHE A 285 -18.71 10.19 -2.02
CA PHE A 285 -18.56 11.59 -2.43
C PHE A 285 -17.71 11.75 -3.70
N THR A 286 -17.79 12.94 -4.29
CA THR A 286 -17.02 13.35 -5.46
C THR A 286 -15.87 14.28 -5.07
N VAL A 287 -14.69 14.08 -5.66
CA VAL A 287 -13.54 14.97 -5.66
C VAL A 287 -13.37 15.51 -7.08
N LYS A 288 -13.28 16.83 -7.24
CA LYS A 288 -13.07 17.40 -8.57
C LYS A 288 -12.24 18.67 -8.61
N ASN A 289 -11.79 19.02 -9.81
CA ASN A 289 -11.13 20.28 -10.16
C ASN A 289 -9.82 20.57 -9.40
N ALA A 290 -9.12 19.54 -8.90
CA ALA A 290 -7.78 19.74 -8.37
C ALA A 290 -6.84 20.18 -9.51
N ALA A 291 -5.89 21.08 -9.20
CA ALA A 291 -4.87 21.56 -10.14
C ALA A 291 -3.75 20.55 -10.37
N ASP A 292 -3.81 19.42 -9.68
CA ASP A 292 -2.95 18.23 -9.77
C ASP A 292 -3.86 17.01 -9.44
N ASN A 293 -3.33 15.92 -8.87
CA ASN A 293 -4.10 14.71 -8.58
C ASN A 293 -5.35 15.00 -7.75
N GLY A 294 -6.46 14.32 -8.05
CA GLY A 294 -7.66 14.37 -7.22
C GLY A 294 -7.37 13.83 -5.81
N ILE A 295 -6.90 12.58 -5.74
CA ILE A 295 -6.46 11.93 -4.51
C ILE A 295 -5.09 11.29 -4.72
N PHE A 296 -4.09 11.74 -3.95
CA PHE A 296 -2.75 11.16 -3.90
C PHE A 296 -2.55 10.33 -2.63
N ILE A 297 -1.94 9.15 -2.77
CA ILE A 297 -1.86 8.13 -1.73
C ILE A 297 -0.44 7.56 -1.69
N ASP A 298 0.28 7.86 -0.62
CA ASP A 298 1.54 7.22 -0.24
C ASP A 298 1.40 6.41 1.08
N GLY A 299 0.20 6.42 1.66
CA GLY A 299 -0.17 5.65 2.84
C GLY A 299 -0.72 4.25 2.53
N ASN A 300 -1.05 3.51 3.59
CA ASN A 300 -1.34 2.08 3.50
C ASN A 300 -2.70 1.70 4.07
N ASN A 301 -3.27 0.56 3.67
CA ASN A 301 -4.47 0.00 4.30
C ASN A 301 -5.68 0.96 4.32
N ASN A 302 -5.78 1.85 3.33
CA ASN A 302 -6.92 2.75 3.20
C ASN A 302 -8.01 2.08 2.35
N THR A 303 -9.27 2.43 2.60
CA THR A 303 -10.42 1.90 1.85
C THR A 303 -11.22 3.02 1.21
N PHE A 304 -11.53 2.86 -0.07
CA PHE A 304 -12.33 3.78 -0.86
C PHE A 304 -13.59 3.04 -1.35
N THR A 305 -14.76 3.65 -1.21
CA THR A 305 -16.02 3.02 -1.61
C THR A 305 -16.96 4.05 -2.22
N ASN A 306 -17.36 3.88 -3.49
CA ASN A 306 -18.23 4.83 -4.20
C ASN A 306 -17.65 6.27 -4.18
N VAL A 307 -16.34 6.40 -4.39
CA VAL A 307 -15.68 7.72 -4.52
C VAL A 307 -15.48 8.02 -6.00
N ILE A 308 -15.81 9.23 -6.41
CA ILE A 308 -15.65 9.72 -7.78
C ILE A 308 -14.52 10.75 -7.81
N CYS A 309 -13.55 10.61 -8.71
CA CYS A 309 -12.55 11.63 -9.02
C CYS A 309 -12.71 12.11 -10.46
N CYS A 310 -12.92 13.41 -10.68
CA CYS A 310 -13.09 13.91 -12.05
C CYS A 310 -12.60 15.34 -12.27
N TYR A 311 -12.33 15.68 -13.54
CA TYR A 311 -11.93 17.04 -13.95
C TYR A 311 -10.67 17.57 -13.25
N ASN A 312 -9.82 16.68 -12.76
CA ASN A 312 -8.54 17.06 -12.16
C ASN A 312 -7.48 17.27 -13.26
N LYS A 313 -6.45 18.06 -12.97
CA LYS A 313 -5.38 18.40 -13.92
C LYS A 313 -4.19 17.44 -13.89
N ASP A 314 -4.37 16.30 -13.25
CA ASP A 314 -3.51 15.12 -13.21
C ASP A 314 -4.42 13.92 -12.87
N ALA A 315 -3.85 12.76 -12.55
CA ALA A 315 -4.61 11.52 -12.31
C ALA A 315 -5.70 11.69 -11.24
N GLY A 316 -6.85 11.06 -11.45
CA GLY A 316 -7.95 11.12 -10.49
C GLY A 316 -7.58 10.47 -9.15
N PHE A 317 -7.04 9.26 -9.20
CA PHE A 317 -6.43 8.58 -8.06
C PHE A 317 -4.99 8.23 -8.38
N GLN A 318 -4.05 8.56 -7.50
CA GLN A 318 -2.66 8.13 -7.64
C GLN A 318 -2.15 7.48 -6.36
N ILE A 319 -1.64 6.25 -6.47
CA ILE A 319 -0.92 5.53 -5.41
C ILE A 319 0.55 5.48 -5.82
N SER A 320 1.45 5.90 -4.94
CA SER A 320 2.90 5.96 -5.22
C SER A 320 3.71 5.77 -3.92
N ASN A 321 5.05 5.77 -4.03
CA ASN A 321 5.98 5.89 -2.89
C ASN A 321 5.73 4.88 -1.74
N GLY A 322 5.52 3.61 -2.08
CA GLY A 322 5.30 2.54 -1.12
C GLY A 322 3.85 2.36 -0.67
N GLY A 323 2.92 3.22 -1.11
CA GLY A 323 1.49 3.09 -0.81
C GLY A 323 0.99 1.69 -1.16
N SER A 324 0.52 0.96 -0.14
CA SER A 324 0.27 -0.49 -0.21
C SER A 324 -1.03 -0.89 0.47
N ASN A 325 -1.59 -2.04 0.08
CA ASN A 325 -2.80 -2.60 0.68
C ASN A 325 -4.02 -1.66 0.68
N ASN A 326 -4.05 -0.70 -0.25
CA ASN A 326 -5.20 0.18 -0.41
C ASN A 326 -6.27 -0.54 -1.24
N LYS A 327 -7.54 -0.43 -0.82
CA LYS A 327 -8.67 -1.15 -1.39
C LYS A 327 -9.70 -0.18 -1.96
N PHE A 328 -10.08 -0.40 -3.21
CA PHE A 328 -11.05 0.44 -3.91
C PHE A 328 -12.23 -0.40 -4.34
N TYR A 329 -13.42 0.08 -4.01
CA TYR A 329 -14.68 -0.59 -4.31
C TYR A 329 -15.61 0.39 -5.02
N ASN A 330 -16.00 0.07 -6.26
CA ASN A 330 -16.96 0.84 -7.03
C ASN A 330 -16.59 2.33 -7.17
N CYS A 331 -15.29 2.65 -7.16
CA CYS A 331 -14.79 4.00 -7.41
C CYS A 331 -14.80 4.31 -8.91
N THR A 332 -15.07 5.55 -9.27
CA THR A 332 -15.05 6.01 -10.67
C THR A 332 -14.03 7.13 -10.83
N SER A 333 -13.26 7.09 -11.91
CA SER A 333 -12.35 8.17 -12.29
C SER A 333 -12.56 8.56 -13.73
N HIS A 334 -12.95 9.81 -13.99
CA HIS A 334 -13.31 10.24 -15.33
C HIS A 334 -12.97 11.68 -15.67
N HIS A 335 -12.71 11.95 -16.94
CA HIS A 335 -12.48 13.31 -17.47
C HIS A 335 -11.37 14.06 -16.73
N ASN A 336 -10.36 13.33 -16.22
CA ASN A 336 -9.14 13.97 -15.75
C ASN A 336 -8.25 14.28 -16.96
N ALA A 337 -7.68 15.49 -16.99
CA ALA A 337 -6.89 15.94 -18.13
C ALA A 337 -5.84 16.98 -17.74
N ASP A 338 -4.58 16.66 -17.99
CA ASP A 338 -3.45 17.59 -17.90
C ASP A 338 -3.18 18.23 -19.29
N PRO A 339 -2.59 19.44 -19.37
CA PRO A 339 -2.45 20.15 -20.64
C PRO A 339 -1.66 19.42 -21.73
N LYS A 340 -0.78 18.48 -21.36
CA LYS A 340 0.00 17.70 -22.32
C LYS A 340 -0.64 16.36 -22.67
N GLY A 341 -1.61 15.91 -21.87
CA GLY A 341 -2.23 14.59 -21.99
C GLY A 341 -1.31 13.45 -21.58
N GLU A 342 -0.24 13.71 -20.82
CA GLU A 342 0.81 12.71 -20.52
C GLU A 342 0.70 12.10 -19.12
N ASN A 343 -0.17 12.61 -18.25
CA ASN A 343 -0.16 12.26 -16.82
C ASN A 343 -1.55 11.95 -16.25
N ALA A 344 -2.60 12.55 -16.79
CA ALA A 344 -3.93 12.47 -16.22
C ALA A 344 -4.63 11.14 -16.53
N ASP A 345 -4.28 10.14 -15.74
CA ASP A 345 -4.93 8.83 -15.73
C ASP A 345 -6.25 8.82 -14.95
N GLY A 346 -7.05 7.78 -15.16
CA GLY A 346 -8.12 7.44 -14.23
C GLY A 346 -7.55 7.02 -12.87
N PHE A 347 -6.82 5.92 -12.86
CA PHE A 347 -6.17 5.36 -11.68
C PHE A 347 -4.69 5.06 -11.96
N ALA A 348 -3.81 5.78 -11.29
CA ALA A 348 -2.37 5.68 -11.41
C ALA A 348 -1.78 4.93 -10.20
N CYS A 349 -1.61 3.61 -10.29
CA CYS A 349 -0.93 2.82 -9.25
C CYS A 349 0.56 2.65 -9.61
N LYS A 350 1.26 3.78 -9.68
CA LYS A 350 2.55 3.94 -10.35
C LYS A 350 3.64 4.52 -9.44
N LEU A 351 4.86 4.66 -9.96
CA LEU A 351 5.97 5.35 -9.30
C LEU A 351 6.23 4.82 -7.88
N HIS A 352 6.75 3.59 -7.83
CA HIS A 352 7.12 2.88 -6.61
C HIS A 352 5.93 2.53 -5.70
N SER A 353 4.72 2.39 -6.26
CA SER A 353 3.55 1.88 -5.54
C SER A 353 3.83 0.50 -4.92
N GLY A 354 3.34 0.27 -3.71
CA GLY A 354 3.57 -0.97 -2.96
C GLY A 354 2.66 -2.12 -3.38
N THR A 355 2.84 -3.28 -2.71
CA THR A 355 2.05 -4.49 -2.98
C THR A 355 0.63 -4.42 -2.39
N GLY A 356 -0.24 -5.35 -2.80
CA GLY A 356 -1.53 -5.57 -2.15
C GLY A 356 -2.62 -4.54 -2.48
N ASN A 357 -2.34 -3.59 -3.37
CA ASN A 357 -3.34 -2.67 -3.88
C ASN A 357 -4.39 -3.45 -4.69
N TYR A 358 -5.66 -3.20 -4.40
CA TYR A 358 -6.79 -3.99 -4.88
C TYR A 358 -7.92 -3.08 -5.35
N PHE A 359 -8.44 -3.39 -6.53
CA PHE A 359 -9.54 -2.65 -7.15
C PHE A 359 -10.66 -3.61 -7.54
N GLU A 360 -11.89 -3.28 -7.16
CA GLU A 360 -13.07 -4.06 -7.49
C GLU A 360 -14.25 -3.19 -7.92
N GLY A 361 -14.83 -3.51 -9.08
CA GLY A 361 -15.97 -2.78 -9.63
C GLY A 361 -15.66 -1.33 -10.02
N CYS A 362 -14.39 -0.95 -10.07
CA CYS A 362 -13.96 0.41 -10.39
C CYS A 362 -14.02 0.72 -11.89
N VAL A 363 -14.25 1.98 -12.24
CA VAL A 363 -14.43 2.43 -13.62
C VAL A 363 -13.51 3.61 -13.94
N ALA A 364 -12.67 3.46 -14.97
CA ALA A 364 -11.86 4.54 -15.51
C ALA A 364 -12.35 4.90 -16.92
N GLU A 365 -12.77 6.13 -17.15
CA GLU A 365 -13.31 6.52 -18.46
C GLU A 365 -13.05 7.96 -18.89
N TYR A 366 -12.81 8.17 -20.18
CA TYR A 366 -12.59 9.49 -20.77
C TYR A 366 -11.48 10.30 -20.09
N ASN A 367 -10.44 9.64 -19.57
CA ASN A 367 -9.24 10.33 -19.08
C ASN A 367 -8.32 10.63 -20.26
N SER A 368 -7.57 11.74 -20.21
CA SER A 368 -6.78 12.16 -21.36
C SER A 368 -5.63 11.22 -21.67
N ASP A 369 -5.03 10.59 -20.65
CA ASP A 369 -3.97 9.58 -20.82
C ASP A 369 -4.52 8.16 -20.76
N ASP A 370 -4.28 7.38 -19.69
CA ASP A 370 -4.80 6.02 -19.58
C ASP A 370 -6.01 5.89 -18.63
N GLY A 371 -6.74 4.79 -18.75
CA GLY A 371 -7.68 4.39 -17.71
C GLY A 371 -6.96 3.97 -16.43
N TRP A 372 -6.00 3.06 -16.58
CA TRP A 372 -5.19 2.52 -15.49
C TRP A 372 -3.72 2.54 -15.87
N ASP A 373 -2.87 3.12 -15.03
CA ASP A 373 -1.42 3.18 -15.24
C ASP A 373 -0.64 2.58 -14.07
N LEU A 374 0.18 1.58 -14.37
CA LEU A 374 1.04 0.84 -13.43
C LEU A 374 2.54 1.06 -13.73
N TYR A 375 2.89 2.15 -14.44
CA TYR A 375 4.27 2.52 -14.72
C TYR A 375 5.12 2.56 -13.45
N ALA A 376 6.28 1.91 -13.46
CA ALA A 376 7.20 1.91 -12.32
C ALA A 376 6.61 1.40 -10.99
N ALA A 377 5.51 0.64 -11.01
CA ALA A 377 4.99 0.01 -9.80
C ALA A 377 6.04 -0.92 -9.18
N HIS A 378 6.08 -1.02 -7.85
CA HIS A 378 6.90 -2.01 -7.14
C HIS A 378 6.08 -3.21 -6.63
N GLY A 379 4.76 -3.12 -6.73
CA GLY A 379 3.85 -4.13 -6.25
C GLY A 379 2.86 -4.60 -7.29
N ALA A 380 2.62 -5.91 -7.32
CA ALA A 380 1.58 -6.47 -8.16
C ALA A 380 0.20 -5.99 -7.68
N VAL A 381 -0.61 -5.49 -8.61
CA VAL A 381 -1.99 -5.06 -8.41
C VAL A 381 -2.98 -6.17 -8.80
N THR A 382 -4.09 -6.24 -8.08
CA THR A 382 -5.23 -7.12 -8.39
C THR A 382 -6.46 -6.29 -8.79
N PHE A 383 -7.07 -6.67 -9.91
CA PHE A 383 -8.30 -6.07 -10.43
C PHE A 383 -9.41 -7.12 -10.52
N LYS A 384 -10.61 -6.77 -10.05
CA LYS A 384 -11.82 -7.58 -10.21
C LYS A 384 -12.95 -6.74 -10.78
N ASN A 385 -13.53 -7.17 -11.90
CA ASN A 385 -14.69 -6.51 -12.50
C ASN A 385 -14.48 -5.00 -12.78
N CYS A 386 -13.22 -4.57 -12.96
CA CYS A 386 -12.89 -3.18 -13.26
C CYS A 386 -13.03 -2.87 -14.76
N LYS A 387 -13.28 -1.60 -15.08
CA LYS A 387 -13.52 -1.14 -16.45
C LYS A 387 -12.55 -0.03 -16.86
N ALA A 388 -12.22 0.00 -18.14
CA ALA A 388 -11.45 1.06 -18.78
C ALA A 388 -12.05 1.41 -20.14
N ASN A 389 -12.76 2.55 -20.23
CA ASN A 389 -13.54 2.89 -21.41
C ASN A 389 -13.14 4.24 -22.00
N TYR A 390 -12.89 4.29 -23.30
CA TYR A 390 -12.72 5.54 -24.06
C TYR A 390 -11.63 6.48 -23.50
N ASN A 391 -10.57 5.94 -22.90
CA ASN A 391 -9.42 6.73 -22.43
C ASN A 391 -8.46 7.06 -23.59
N GLY A 392 -7.65 8.10 -23.41
CA GLY A 392 -6.74 8.65 -24.42
C GLY A 392 -7.26 9.88 -25.14
N TYR A 393 -8.46 10.33 -24.77
CA TYR A 393 -9.08 11.54 -25.29
C TYR A 393 -10.00 12.14 -24.23
N CYS A 394 -9.76 13.40 -23.88
CA CYS A 394 -10.64 14.19 -23.03
C CYS A 394 -10.70 15.62 -23.57
N ASP A 395 -11.85 16.05 -24.07
CA ASP A 395 -12.13 17.44 -24.46
C ASP A 395 -11.04 18.11 -25.35
N GLY A 396 -10.53 17.37 -26.34
CA GLY A 396 -9.52 17.86 -27.27
C GLY A 396 -8.07 17.57 -26.86
N ILE A 397 -7.84 17.04 -25.67
CA ILE A 397 -6.52 16.62 -25.18
C ILE A 397 -6.35 15.13 -25.46
N TYR A 398 -5.18 14.75 -25.98
CA TYR A 398 -4.84 13.37 -26.36
C TYR A 398 -3.60 12.92 -25.59
N GLY A 399 -3.64 11.68 -25.10
CA GLY A 399 -2.53 10.99 -24.44
C GLY A 399 -2.25 9.63 -25.07
N ASP A 400 -1.60 8.73 -24.33
CA ASP A 400 -1.28 7.38 -24.81
C ASP A 400 -2.54 6.56 -25.06
N GLY A 401 -3.51 6.62 -24.16
CA GLY A 401 -4.85 6.08 -24.39
C GLY A 401 -5.02 4.60 -24.23
N ASN A 402 -4.29 3.96 -23.31
CA ASN A 402 -4.53 2.58 -22.96
C ASN A 402 -5.70 2.45 -21.99
N GLY A 403 -6.43 1.34 -22.08
CA GLY A 403 -7.40 0.97 -21.06
C GLY A 403 -6.66 0.61 -19.77
N PHE A 404 -5.88 -0.47 -19.81
CA PHE A 404 -5.00 -0.92 -18.74
C PHE A 404 -3.54 -0.95 -19.21
N LYS A 405 -2.75 0.06 -18.83
CA LYS A 405 -1.28 0.09 -18.96
C LYS A 405 -0.66 -0.65 -17.77
N LEU A 406 -0.41 -1.95 -17.92
CA LEU A 406 -0.11 -2.87 -16.82
C LEU A 406 1.37 -2.96 -16.46
N GLY A 407 2.15 -1.90 -16.67
CA GLY A 407 3.57 -1.97 -16.46
C GLY A 407 4.36 -0.75 -16.86
N GLY A 408 5.67 -0.92 -16.89
CA GLY A 408 6.65 0.09 -17.24
C GLY A 408 7.83 -0.04 -16.28
N VAL A 409 9.04 -0.26 -16.81
CA VAL A 409 10.24 -0.35 -15.97
C VAL A 409 10.92 1.02 -16.01
N ASP A 410 10.93 1.70 -14.88
CA ASP A 410 11.49 3.05 -14.74
C ASP A 410 12.84 3.05 -14.03
N ASN A 411 13.73 3.95 -14.46
CA ASN A 411 14.99 4.30 -13.79
C ASN A 411 15.15 5.82 -13.66
N LYS A 412 14.07 6.59 -13.83
CA LYS A 412 14.11 8.05 -13.93
C LYS A 412 13.96 8.73 -12.58
N THR A 413 13.51 8.02 -11.54
CA THR A 413 13.48 8.56 -10.17
C THR A 413 14.92 8.65 -9.60
N PRO A 414 15.45 9.85 -9.33
CA PRO A 414 16.81 10.00 -8.83
C PRO A 414 17.02 9.30 -7.49
N GLY A 415 18.10 8.54 -7.37
CA GLY A 415 18.46 7.83 -6.14
C GLY A 415 17.64 6.57 -5.84
N VAL A 416 16.69 6.20 -6.71
CA VAL A 416 15.90 4.97 -6.57
C VAL A 416 16.32 3.99 -7.67
N ALA A 417 16.72 2.78 -7.27
CA ALA A 417 17.05 1.72 -8.20
C ALA A 417 15.83 1.36 -9.06
N ALA A 418 16.07 1.06 -10.33
CA ALA A 418 15.01 0.64 -11.23
C ALA A 418 14.31 -0.61 -10.70
N HIS A 419 12.98 -0.64 -10.79
CA HIS A 419 12.21 -1.81 -10.43
C HIS A 419 12.28 -2.86 -11.53
N LEU A 420 13.19 -3.81 -11.40
CA LEU A 420 13.37 -4.87 -12.40
C LEU A 420 12.53 -6.12 -12.10
N ASP A 421 11.89 -6.17 -10.93
CA ASP A 421 11.19 -7.36 -10.49
C ASP A 421 9.96 -7.63 -11.37
N PRO A 422 9.72 -8.90 -11.73
CA PRO A 422 8.54 -9.27 -12.48
C PRO A 422 7.27 -9.04 -11.67
N LEU A 423 6.37 -8.19 -12.19
CA LEU A 423 5.07 -7.91 -11.58
C LEU A 423 3.98 -8.83 -12.14
N ASN A 424 3.53 -9.76 -11.30
CA ASN A 424 2.49 -10.72 -11.66
C ASN A 424 1.10 -10.17 -11.34
N HIS A 425 0.63 -9.20 -12.13
CA HIS A 425 -0.71 -8.63 -11.97
C HIS A 425 -1.81 -9.66 -12.23
N VAL A 426 -2.96 -9.44 -11.60
CA VAL A 426 -4.14 -10.29 -11.76
C VAL A 426 -5.34 -9.45 -12.19
N LEU A 427 -6.01 -9.87 -13.25
CA LEU A 427 -7.24 -9.28 -13.75
C LEU A 427 -8.31 -10.36 -13.88
N GLU A 428 -9.44 -10.21 -13.20
CA GLU A 428 -10.58 -11.12 -13.32
C GLU A 428 -11.86 -10.35 -13.67
N GLY A 429 -12.54 -10.71 -14.76
CA GLY A 429 -13.79 -10.08 -15.16
C GLY A 429 -13.67 -8.62 -15.63
N CYS A 430 -12.46 -8.13 -15.90
CA CYS A 430 -12.23 -6.75 -16.32
C CYS A 430 -12.64 -6.49 -17.78
N SER A 431 -13.03 -5.26 -18.11
CA SER A 431 -13.39 -4.87 -19.48
C SER A 431 -12.65 -3.62 -19.98
N ALA A 432 -12.18 -3.64 -21.23
CA ALA A 432 -11.57 -2.48 -21.89
C ALA A 432 -12.25 -2.16 -23.22
N VAL A 433 -12.87 -0.99 -23.36
CA VAL A 433 -13.69 -0.65 -24.53
C VAL A 433 -13.28 0.69 -25.14
N GLY A 434 -13.08 0.72 -26.46
CA GLY A 434 -13.00 1.98 -27.21
C GLY A 434 -11.83 2.90 -26.87
N ASN A 435 -10.79 2.41 -26.19
CA ASN A 435 -9.64 3.23 -25.81
C ASN A 435 -8.80 3.63 -27.04
N TYR A 436 -8.14 4.80 -26.98
CA TYR A 436 -7.44 5.40 -28.11
C TYR A 436 -6.20 4.60 -28.56
N ALA A 437 -5.64 3.76 -27.69
CA ALA A 437 -4.60 2.79 -27.98
C ALA A 437 -5.03 1.36 -27.62
N SER A 438 -4.35 0.72 -26.68
CA SER A 438 -4.58 -0.70 -26.37
C SER A 438 -5.62 -0.87 -25.26
N GLY A 439 -6.46 -1.91 -25.31
CA GLY A 439 -7.36 -2.26 -24.22
C GLY A 439 -6.59 -2.75 -23.00
N PHE A 440 -5.80 -3.82 -23.17
CA PHE A 440 -4.87 -4.33 -22.17
C PHE A 440 -3.45 -4.30 -22.74
N ASP A 441 -2.56 -3.54 -22.10
CA ASP A 441 -1.20 -3.28 -22.56
C ASP A 441 -0.16 -3.76 -21.55
N ARG A 442 0.82 -4.55 -22.01
CA ARG A 442 1.93 -5.01 -21.17
C ARG A 442 2.82 -3.88 -20.67
N ASN A 443 3.02 -2.84 -21.48
CA ASN A 443 3.95 -1.73 -21.27
C ASN A 443 5.34 -2.14 -20.74
N ASN A 444 6.01 -3.08 -21.41
CA ASN A 444 7.38 -3.52 -21.10
C ASN A 444 7.63 -4.11 -19.70
N GLN A 445 6.61 -4.47 -18.91
CA GLN A 445 6.84 -5.23 -17.68
C GLN A 445 7.24 -6.69 -17.95
N SER A 446 8.11 -7.21 -17.08
CA SER A 446 8.78 -8.51 -17.24
C SER A 446 8.01 -9.69 -16.64
N GLY A 447 6.97 -9.45 -15.86
CA GLY A 447 6.20 -10.46 -15.15
C GLY A 447 5.19 -11.24 -15.97
N VAL A 448 4.55 -12.18 -15.27
CA VAL A 448 3.48 -13.04 -15.76
C VAL A 448 2.15 -12.48 -15.28
N VAL A 449 1.50 -11.71 -16.14
CA VAL A 449 0.14 -11.22 -15.87
C VAL A 449 -0.87 -12.33 -16.12
N THR A 450 -1.78 -12.52 -15.17
CA THR A 450 -2.89 -13.46 -15.29
C THR A 450 -4.18 -12.71 -15.53
N MET A 451 -4.86 -13.04 -16.62
CA MET A 451 -6.14 -12.48 -17.01
C MET A 451 -7.17 -13.60 -17.13
N LYS A 452 -8.32 -13.45 -16.48
CA LYS A 452 -9.41 -14.42 -16.51
C LYS A 452 -10.72 -13.75 -16.80
N LYS A 453 -11.49 -14.26 -17.77
CA LYS A 453 -12.83 -13.73 -18.13
C LYS A 453 -12.83 -12.23 -18.44
N CYS A 454 -11.71 -11.71 -18.94
CA CYS A 454 -11.62 -10.31 -19.34
C CYS A 454 -12.21 -10.13 -20.74
N THR A 455 -12.74 -8.95 -21.03
CA THR A 455 -13.29 -8.60 -22.35
C THR A 455 -12.63 -7.34 -22.88
N ALA A 456 -12.17 -7.34 -24.12
CA ALA A 456 -11.79 -6.10 -24.82
C ALA A 456 -12.59 -5.96 -26.11
N ASP A 457 -13.05 -4.74 -26.39
CA ASP A 457 -13.88 -4.43 -27.56
C ASP A 457 -13.46 -3.10 -28.20
N SER A 458 -13.21 -3.12 -29.52
CA SER A 458 -13.06 -1.91 -30.33
C SER A 458 -11.99 -0.92 -29.84
N ASN A 459 -10.90 -1.40 -29.23
CA ASN A 459 -9.75 -0.55 -28.89
C ASN A 459 -8.91 -0.28 -30.13
N LYS A 460 -8.49 0.98 -30.35
CA LYS A 460 -7.98 1.41 -31.68
C LYS A 460 -6.68 0.73 -32.09
N LYS A 461 -5.76 0.47 -31.15
CA LYS A 461 -4.46 -0.16 -31.44
C LYS A 461 -4.54 -1.67 -31.33
N TYR A 462 -4.81 -2.18 -30.13
CA TYR A 462 -4.98 -3.60 -29.83
C TYR A 462 -6.02 -3.78 -28.74
N ASN A 463 -6.82 -4.84 -28.79
CA ASN A 463 -7.59 -5.28 -27.64
C ASN A 463 -6.66 -5.86 -26.56
N TYR A 464 -5.76 -6.76 -26.96
CA TYR A 464 -4.74 -7.36 -26.09
C TYR A 464 -3.37 -7.17 -26.72
N ASN A 465 -2.46 -6.45 -26.04
CA ASN A 465 -1.09 -6.21 -26.50
C ASN A 465 -0.06 -6.87 -25.56
N TRP A 466 0.27 -8.12 -25.87
CA TRP A 466 1.22 -8.98 -25.17
C TRP A 466 2.36 -9.40 -26.11
N PRO A 467 3.32 -8.50 -26.41
CA PRO A 467 4.54 -8.90 -27.11
C PRO A 467 5.37 -9.86 -26.25
N LYS A 468 6.19 -10.70 -26.91
CA LYS A 468 7.14 -11.61 -26.26
C LYS A 468 8.38 -10.88 -25.75
N GLU A 469 8.76 -9.82 -26.44
CA GLU A 469 9.99 -9.08 -26.21
C GLU A 469 9.75 -7.57 -26.32
N GLY A 470 10.59 -6.79 -25.69
CA GLY A 470 10.58 -5.33 -25.77
C GLY A 470 11.83 -4.73 -25.14
N THR A 471 11.92 -3.41 -25.12
CA THR A 471 13.09 -2.67 -24.63
C THR A 471 12.65 -1.75 -23.50
N PRO A 472 12.62 -2.24 -22.25
CA PRO A 472 12.30 -1.40 -21.11
C PRO A 472 13.32 -0.25 -21.02
N SER A 473 12.83 0.98 -20.82
CA SER A 473 13.66 2.19 -20.81
C SER A 473 14.78 2.10 -19.77
N ALA A 474 14.47 1.55 -18.60
CA ALA A 474 15.45 1.34 -17.53
C ALA A 474 16.62 0.41 -17.89
N LEU A 475 16.39 -0.53 -18.80
CA LEU A 475 17.38 -1.54 -19.17
C LEU A 475 18.17 -1.14 -20.43
N GLY A 476 17.60 -0.30 -21.29
CA GLY A 476 18.24 0.15 -22.53
C GLY A 476 18.55 -0.95 -23.54
N LYS A 477 18.07 -2.19 -23.30
CA LYS A 477 18.30 -3.35 -24.16
C LYS A 477 17.04 -4.20 -24.28
N LYS A 478 16.96 -4.95 -25.38
CA LYS A 478 15.87 -5.87 -25.63
C LYS A 478 15.88 -7.02 -24.61
N VAL A 479 14.72 -7.36 -24.06
CA VAL A 479 14.53 -8.49 -23.14
C VAL A 479 13.36 -9.35 -23.58
N THR A 480 13.37 -10.62 -23.17
CA THR A 480 12.21 -11.51 -23.25
C THR A 480 11.40 -11.40 -21.96
N PHE A 481 10.09 -11.25 -22.08
CA PHE A 481 9.21 -11.13 -20.93
C PHE A 481 8.66 -12.48 -20.47
N GLY A 482 8.16 -12.54 -19.24
CA GLY A 482 7.34 -13.64 -18.75
C GLY A 482 6.08 -13.83 -19.62
N THR A 483 5.65 -15.06 -19.84
CA THR A 483 4.50 -15.36 -20.71
C THR A 483 3.20 -15.13 -19.95
N ALA A 484 2.38 -14.17 -20.37
CA ALA A 484 1.09 -13.89 -19.74
C ALA A 484 0.12 -15.07 -19.89
N VAL A 485 -0.81 -15.22 -18.95
CA VAL A 485 -1.86 -16.24 -18.99
C VAL A 485 -3.19 -15.55 -19.26
N ILE A 486 -3.81 -15.85 -20.41
CA ILE A 486 -5.10 -15.32 -20.82
C ILE A 486 -6.10 -16.48 -20.84
N GLN A 487 -7.03 -16.49 -19.90
CA GLN A 487 -7.95 -17.60 -19.70
C GLN A 487 -9.41 -17.15 -19.85
N ASP A 488 -10.18 -17.85 -20.67
CA ASP A 488 -11.62 -17.61 -20.86
C ASP A 488 -11.94 -16.15 -21.24
N CYS A 489 -10.99 -15.46 -21.89
CA CYS A 489 -11.12 -14.04 -22.24
C CYS A 489 -11.78 -13.87 -23.61
N THR A 490 -12.29 -12.66 -23.86
CA THR A 490 -12.94 -12.31 -25.14
C THR A 490 -12.29 -11.06 -25.74
N SER A 491 -12.05 -11.10 -27.05
CA SER A 491 -11.68 -9.96 -27.88
C SER A 491 -12.75 -9.76 -28.96
N LYS A 492 -13.26 -8.54 -29.12
CA LYS A 492 -14.27 -8.17 -30.13
C LYS A 492 -13.79 -6.99 -30.94
N ASN A 493 -14.03 -7.01 -32.26
CA ASN A 493 -13.87 -5.84 -33.14
C ASN A 493 -12.50 -5.12 -33.02
N GLY A 494 -11.40 -5.85 -32.81
CA GLY A 494 -10.09 -5.26 -32.58
C GLY A 494 -8.95 -6.23 -32.88
N LYS A 495 -7.73 -5.69 -32.93
CA LYS A 495 -6.51 -6.48 -33.21
C LYS A 495 -5.93 -7.06 -31.93
N ASN A 496 -5.19 -8.16 -32.02
CA ASN A 496 -4.46 -8.73 -30.90
C ASN A 496 -2.99 -8.94 -31.22
N ASN A 497 -2.13 -8.77 -30.22
CA ASN A 497 -0.77 -9.24 -30.21
C ASN A 497 -0.61 -10.18 -29.01
N ILE A 498 -0.49 -11.48 -29.27
CA ILE A 498 -0.44 -12.53 -28.23
C ILE A 498 0.88 -13.30 -28.21
N LYS A 499 1.93 -12.77 -28.86
CA LYS A 499 3.22 -13.48 -29.01
C LYS A 499 3.87 -13.84 -27.66
N GLY A 500 3.59 -13.07 -26.62
CA GLY A 500 4.07 -13.25 -25.25
C GLY A 500 2.97 -13.68 -24.29
N ALA A 501 1.92 -14.36 -24.77
CA ALA A 501 0.83 -14.87 -23.96
C ALA A 501 0.46 -16.32 -24.32
N THR A 502 -0.04 -17.07 -23.34
CA THR A 502 -0.67 -18.37 -23.53
C THR A 502 -2.18 -18.21 -23.37
N LEU A 503 -2.94 -18.66 -24.37
CA LEU A 503 -4.40 -18.72 -24.29
C LEU A 503 -4.83 -20.05 -23.65
N LYS A 504 -5.79 -20.01 -22.71
CA LYS A 504 -6.34 -21.17 -22.01
C LYS A 504 -7.86 -21.12 -21.95
N GLY A 505 -8.49 -22.29 -21.94
CA GLY A 505 -9.95 -22.39 -21.84
C GLY A 505 -10.65 -21.81 -23.07
N ASN A 506 -11.82 -21.19 -22.87
CA ASN A 506 -12.66 -20.70 -23.95
C ASN A 506 -12.34 -19.24 -24.30
N CYS A 507 -11.19 -19.02 -24.94
CA CYS A 507 -10.82 -17.70 -25.46
C CYS A 507 -11.50 -17.44 -26.82
N ILE A 508 -12.15 -16.27 -26.96
CA ILE A 508 -12.93 -15.92 -28.17
C ILE A 508 -12.33 -14.68 -28.84
N GLY A 509 -12.15 -14.75 -30.18
CA GLY A 509 -11.75 -13.60 -31.02
C GLY A 509 -10.27 -13.19 -30.95
N PHE A 510 -9.39 -14.15 -30.66
CA PHE A 510 -7.93 -13.97 -30.57
C PHE A 510 -7.17 -14.35 -31.84
#